data_AF-A0A7W9DN33-F1
#
_entry.id   AF-A0A7W9DN33-F1
#
_cell.length_a   1.000
_cell.length_b   1.000
_cell.length_c   1.000
_cell.angle_alpha   90.00
_cell.angle_beta   90.00
_cell.angle_gamma   90.00
#
_symmetry.space_group_name_H-M   'P 1'
#
loop_
_entity.id
_entity.type
_entity.pdbx_description
1 polymer ?
#
loop_
_entity_poly.entity_id
_entity_poly.type
_entity_poly.pdbx_seq_one_letter_code
_entity_poly.pdbx_strand_id
1 'polypeptide(L)'
;MTGPGGTADAATATAGWPGGREIGRRAAAALRLSWRASRWLTAAEFASAAVHGGAAVLVAWSTKLLIDRLAHGRFEAAGWLAAAVAVTAVAVTVLGQLDQYVTPVLRRAIATEVQRTLFGKVNSFVGLAPLENPRLYDRLRLAQQAGEAAPQQTTGGLAGAAGGLVQLAGFVTALYLLWPPMVVATLLAAIPVVVADLRLAGGRAGMYMATSPGYRRRLFYQMLLTDRAAAMEGRLFGTTRFLYGRMVAAMRDTTRTENAFDARVFRLRAGSALLGGAVTGGGLVLAVHRAAAGHLTPGDVVLFVAAVAGVQAALLGVASRVTAAYEALLVFGNYREVMATPRDLPVGDGRPGPLRDGIEFRDVWFRYDGGPWVLRGVSFTVPFGSAVGLVGENGAGKSTVVKLLCRFYDPQRGQILWDGVDLRDLRPETLRARFGAVFQDFFRYDLTAAENIGLGDPDAMHDRPRVAEAALLAGADAFLRDLPAGYDTMLSRVFFANERDGEGAGTILSGGQWQRVALARSVMRTDADLLILDEPSSGLDARAEHEVHAALRAYRRGRTSLLISHRLGTLRDADRIVVLAGGRVVECGDHDGLIRRGGTYAGLFALQADGYRDRSSAEVDA
;
A
#
# COMPACT_ATOMS: atom_id res chain seq x y z
N MET A 1 29.38 1.62 -36.60
CA MET A 1 28.42 0.58 -37.03
C MET A 1 27.09 0.88 -36.36
N THR A 2 26.21 1.50 -37.13
CA THR A 2 24.85 1.94 -36.77
C THR A 2 23.89 0.79 -37.05
N GLY A 3 23.35 0.16 -36.00
CA GLY A 3 22.23 -0.78 -36.10
C GLY A 3 20.91 -0.01 -35.98
N PRO A 4 19.89 -0.29 -36.82
CA PRO A 4 18.68 0.50 -36.90
C PRO A 4 17.74 0.19 -35.72
N GLY A 5 16.96 1.20 -35.36
CA GLY A 5 16.16 1.25 -34.15
C GLY A 5 15.10 0.17 -34.06
N GLY A 6 15.14 -0.58 -32.97
CA GLY A 6 13.96 -1.22 -32.42
C GLY A 6 13.03 -0.12 -31.91
N THR A 7 11.95 0.11 -32.63
CA THR A 7 10.77 0.80 -32.14
C THR A 7 10.29 0.04 -30.90
N ALA A 8 10.72 0.51 -29.73
CA ALA A 8 10.05 0.18 -28.49
C ALA A 8 8.60 0.62 -28.68
N ASP A 9 7.70 -0.37 -28.70
CA ASP A 9 6.26 -0.18 -28.61
C ASP A 9 5.97 0.68 -27.37
N ALA A 10 5.97 1.99 -27.59
CA ALA A 10 5.14 2.93 -26.89
C ALA A 10 3.71 2.64 -27.33
N ALA A 11 3.20 1.46 -26.96
CA ALA A 11 1.79 1.24 -26.73
C ALA A 11 1.41 2.21 -25.62
N THR A 12 1.15 3.44 -26.04
CA THR A 12 0.30 4.38 -25.34
C THR A 12 -0.96 3.61 -25.02
N ALA A 13 -1.03 3.10 -23.79
CA ALA A 13 -2.27 2.68 -23.18
C ALA A 13 -3.15 3.93 -23.12
N THR A 14 -3.79 4.23 -24.25
CA THR A 14 -5.06 4.94 -24.27
C THR A 14 -6.04 3.98 -23.63
N ALA A 15 -5.95 3.87 -22.30
CA ALA A 15 -6.99 3.26 -21.49
C ALA A 15 -8.25 4.03 -21.84
N GLY A 16 -9.09 3.44 -22.69
CA GLY A 16 -10.36 4.01 -23.08
C GLY A 16 -11.10 4.41 -21.82
N TRP A 17 -11.59 5.64 -21.79
CA TRP A 17 -12.35 6.16 -20.67
C TRP A 17 -13.42 5.14 -20.29
N PRO A 18 -13.53 4.75 -19.00
CA PRO A 18 -14.47 3.72 -18.60
C PRO A 18 -15.88 4.13 -19.01
N GLY A 19 -16.62 3.22 -19.64
CA GLY A 19 -18.00 3.50 -20.06
C GLY A 19 -18.89 3.87 -18.86
N GLY A 20 -19.96 4.63 -19.08
CA GLY A 20 -20.86 5.12 -18.00
C GLY A 20 -21.34 4.03 -17.04
N ARG A 21 -21.56 2.80 -17.54
CA ARG A 21 -21.94 1.64 -16.71
C ARG A 21 -20.84 1.24 -15.71
N GLU A 22 -19.57 1.33 -16.10
CA GLU A 22 -18.44 1.00 -15.23
C GLU A 22 -18.29 2.04 -14.12
N ILE A 23 -18.40 3.33 -14.47
CA ILE A 23 -18.38 4.42 -13.49
C ILE A 23 -19.52 4.25 -12.46
N GLY A 24 -20.72 3.88 -12.91
CA GLY A 24 -21.83 3.57 -12.00
C GLY A 24 -21.53 2.42 -11.05
N ARG A 25 -20.88 1.34 -11.52
CA ARG A 25 -20.44 0.23 -10.65
C ARG A 25 -19.36 0.66 -9.66
N ARG A 26 -18.46 1.57 -10.06
CA ARG A 26 -17.43 2.14 -9.18
C ARG A 26 -18.07 3.02 -8.10
N ALA A 27 -19.02 3.89 -8.48
CA ALA A 27 -19.77 4.74 -7.57
C ALA A 27 -20.56 3.93 -6.53
N ALA A 28 -21.26 2.89 -6.96
CA ALA A 28 -21.99 1.99 -6.06
C ALA A 28 -21.07 1.28 -5.06
N ALA A 29 -19.88 0.86 -5.49
CA ALA A 29 -18.90 0.26 -4.60
C ALA A 29 -18.32 1.26 -3.59
N ALA A 30 -18.01 2.48 -4.03
CA ALA A 30 -17.54 3.57 -3.18
C ALA A 30 -18.59 3.94 -2.11
N LEU A 31 -19.85 4.11 -2.50
CA LEU A 31 -20.96 4.33 -1.56
C LEU A 31 -21.16 3.17 -0.59
N ARG A 32 -21.04 1.92 -1.06
CA ARG A 32 -21.14 0.75 -0.19
C ARG A 32 -20.01 0.71 0.85
N LEU A 33 -18.81 1.17 0.51
CA LEU A 33 -17.71 1.32 1.48
C LEU A 33 -18.04 2.37 2.54
N SER A 34 -18.50 3.56 2.15
CA SER A 34 -18.92 4.61 3.09
C SER A 34 -20.03 4.12 4.02
N TRP A 35 -21.03 3.42 3.46
CA TRP A 35 -22.13 2.86 4.22
C TRP A 35 -21.70 1.78 5.22
N ARG A 36 -20.77 0.91 4.81
CA ARG A 36 -20.17 -0.12 5.69
C ARG A 36 -19.33 0.51 6.80
N ALA A 37 -18.61 1.58 6.49
CA ALA A 37 -17.83 2.31 7.48
C ALA A 37 -18.73 2.99 8.53
N SER A 38 -19.78 3.69 8.11
CA SER A 38 -20.82 4.20 9.02
C SER A 38 -22.10 4.62 8.28
N ARG A 39 -23.19 3.87 8.53
CA ARG A 39 -24.53 4.19 7.99
C ARG A 39 -25.07 5.53 8.49
N TRP A 40 -24.83 5.87 9.76
CA TRP A 40 -25.39 7.06 10.38
C TRP A 40 -24.71 8.34 9.90
N LEU A 41 -23.38 8.33 9.81
CA LEU A 41 -22.63 9.49 9.31
C LEU A 41 -22.87 9.71 7.82
N THR A 42 -22.97 8.63 7.04
CA THR A 42 -23.35 8.71 5.62
C THR A 42 -24.74 9.33 5.48
N ALA A 43 -25.74 8.87 6.23
CA ALA A 43 -27.09 9.43 6.20
C ALA A 43 -27.12 10.91 6.65
N ALA A 44 -26.34 11.27 7.68
CA ALA A 44 -26.24 12.64 8.17
C ALA A 44 -25.67 13.60 7.09
N GLU A 45 -24.68 13.16 6.31
CA GLU A 45 -24.12 13.96 5.21
C GLU A 45 -25.16 14.24 4.11
N PHE A 46 -25.94 13.23 3.72
CA PHE A 46 -27.06 13.42 2.77
C PHE A 46 -28.16 14.33 3.33
N ALA A 47 -28.54 14.15 4.60
CA ALA A 47 -29.55 14.98 5.25
C ALA A 47 -29.09 16.44 5.34
N SER A 48 -27.85 16.68 5.78
CA SER A 48 -27.28 18.03 5.87
C SER A 48 -27.22 18.72 4.51
N ALA A 49 -26.80 18.01 3.46
CA ALA A 49 -26.74 18.57 2.12
C ALA A 49 -28.13 18.99 1.60
N ALA A 50 -29.17 18.21 1.86
CA ALA A 50 -30.54 18.55 1.51
C ALA A 50 -31.05 19.79 2.26
N VAL A 51 -30.78 19.88 3.57
CA VAL A 51 -31.21 21.02 4.40
C VAL A 51 -30.49 22.31 3.98
N HIS A 52 -29.18 22.26 3.71
CA HIS A 52 -28.43 23.40 3.21
C HIS A 52 -29.00 23.94 1.88
N GLY A 53 -29.36 23.04 0.95
CA GLY A 53 -29.94 23.42 -0.34
C GLY A 53 -31.28 24.14 -0.19
N GLY A 54 -32.15 23.65 0.71
CA GLY A 54 -33.45 24.27 0.97
C GLY A 54 -33.37 25.58 1.77
N ALA A 55 -32.44 25.67 2.72
CA ALA A 55 -32.31 26.84 3.59
C ALA A 55 -31.97 28.13 2.83
N ALA A 56 -31.10 28.06 1.82
CA ALA A 56 -30.77 29.23 0.99
C ALA A 56 -31.99 29.80 0.26
N VAL A 57 -32.85 28.91 -0.26
CA VAL A 57 -34.10 29.29 -0.94
C VAL A 57 -35.08 29.90 0.06
N LEU A 58 -35.23 29.28 1.24
CA LEU A 58 -36.10 29.76 2.31
C LEU A 58 -35.72 31.16 2.78
N VAL A 59 -34.42 31.42 2.98
CA VAL A 59 -33.90 32.74 3.38
C VAL A 59 -34.22 33.80 2.32
N ALA A 60 -34.01 33.49 1.04
CA ALA A 60 -34.29 34.43 -0.05
C ALA A 60 -35.78 34.81 -0.13
N TRP A 61 -36.67 33.83 -0.06
CA TRP A 61 -38.12 34.07 -0.06
C TRP A 61 -38.59 34.81 1.19
N SER A 62 -38.06 34.47 2.37
CA SER A 62 -38.41 35.15 3.62
C SER A 62 -37.95 36.61 3.61
N THR A 63 -36.76 36.87 3.06
CA THR A 63 -36.21 38.23 2.89
C THR A 63 -37.05 39.06 1.91
N LYS A 64 -37.49 38.46 0.81
CA LYS A 64 -38.43 39.10 -0.13
C LYS A 64 -39.70 39.58 0.58
N LEU A 65 -40.39 38.65 1.25
CA LEU A 65 -41.64 38.94 1.96
C LEU A 65 -41.46 39.96 3.08
N LEU A 66 -40.30 39.94 3.75
CA LEU A 66 -39.95 40.91 4.78
C LEU A 66 -39.86 42.33 4.21
N ILE A 67 -39.12 42.50 3.11
CA ILE A 67 -38.93 43.80 2.45
C ILE A 67 -40.26 44.33 1.90
N ASP A 68 -41.06 43.46 1.28
CA ASP A 68 -42.37 43.87 0.75
C ASP A 68 -43.30 44.34 1.87
N ARG A 69 -43.33 43.66 3.01
CA ARG A 69 -44.17 44.08 4.16
C ARG A 69 -43.68 45.37 4.81
N LEU A 70 -42.37 45.58 4.90
CA LEU A 70 -41.79 46.83 5.39
C LEU A 70 -42.13 48.00 4.45
N ALA A 71 -42.04 47.79 3.14
CA ALA A 71 -42.40 48.80 2.14
C ALA A 71 -43.89 49.20 2.20
N HIS A 72 -44.77 48.31 2.68
CA HIS A 72 -46.21 48.57 2.85
C HIS A 72 -46.59 48.94 4.30
N GLY A 73 -45.62 49.20 5.20
CA GLY A 73 -45.88 49.64 6.57
C GLY A 73 -46.45 48.59 7.54
N ARG A 74 -46.38 47.29 7.22
CA ARG A 74 -46.93 46.18 8.05
C ARG A 74 -45.88 45.57 8.99
N PHE A 75 -45.59 46.26 10.09
CA PHE A 75 -44.47 45.93 10.99
C PHE A 75 -44.67 44.66 11.85
N GLU A 76 -45.89 44.36 12.32
CA GLU A 76 -46.13 43.18 13.18
C GLU A 76 -45.86 41.86 12.44
N ALA A 77 -46.28 41.79 11.17
CA ALA A 77 -46.03 40.64 10.31
C ALA A 77 -44.59 40.57 9.77
N ALA A 78 -43.78 41.61 9.98
CA ALA A 78 -42.36 41.63 9.61
C ALA A 78 -41.49 40.97 10.69
N GLY A 79 -41.87 41.06 11.97
CA GLY A 79 -41.12 40.50 13.09
C GLY A 79 -40.91 38.98 13.01
N TRP A 80 -41.96 38.22 12.68
CA TRP A 80 -41.83 36.76 12.56
C TRP A 80 -41.01 36.32 11.34
N LEU A 81 -41.04 37.07 10.24
CA LEU A 81 -40.22 36.80 9.06
C LEU A 81 -38.74 37.07 9.33
N ALA A 82 -38.44 38.16 10.04
CA ALA A 82 -37.09 38.45 10.50
C ALA A 82 -36.57 37.36 11.46
N ALA A 83 -37.42 36.90 12.39
CA ALA A 83 -37.10 35.77 13.26
C ALA A 83 -36.86 34.48 12.47
N ALA A 84 -37.69 34.17 11.46
CA ALA A 84 -37.52 32.99 10.60
C ALA A 84 -36.20 33.02 9.82
N VAL A 85 -35.80 34.17 9.28
CA VAL A 85 -34.49 34.36 8.62
C VAL A 85 -33.35 34.14 9.61
N ALA A 86 -33.43 34.74 10.80
CA ALA A 86 -32.41 34.59 11.84
C ALA A 86 -32.27 33.13 12.29
N VAL A 87 -33.38 32.44 12.56
CA VAL A 87 -33.39 31.02 12.94
C VAL A 87 -32.81 30.16 11.83
N THR A 88 -33.17 30.41 10.58
CA THR A 88 -32.63 29.66 9.43
C THR A 88 -31.11 29.89 9.29
N ALA A 89 -30.64 31.12 9.47
CA ALA A 89 -29.21 31.46 9.41
C ALA A 89 -28.41 30.77 10.54
N VAL A 90 -28.95 30.75 11.76
CA VAL A 90 -28.36 30.03 12.89
C VAL A 90 -28.35 28.52 12.61
N ALA A 91 -29.46 27.96 12.12
CA ALA A 91 -29.55 26.54 11.77
C ALA A 91 -28.53 26.15 10.70
N VAL A 92 -28.36 26.94 9.63
CA VAL A 92 -27.35 26.72 8.59
C VAL A 92 -25.94 26.76 9.18
N THR A 93 -25.68 27.70 10.09
CA THR A 93 -24.36 27.82 10.73
C THR A 93 -24.06 26.61 11.63
N VAL A 94 -25.03 26.17 12.42
CA VAL A 94 -24.92 24.97 13.27
C VAL A 94 -24.73 23.71 12.42
N LEU A 95 -25.49 23.57 11.33
CA LEU A 95 -25.32 22.45 10.39
C LEU A 95 -23.96 22.48 9.69
N GLY A 96 -23.46 23.67 9.32
CA GLY A 96 -22.13 23.81 8.76
C GLY A 96 -21.03 23.37 9.75
N GLN A 97 -21.17 23.68 11.04
CA GLN A 97 -20.26 23.18 12.09
C GLN A 97 -20.38 21.66 12.27
N LEU A 98 -21.60 21.12 12.19
CA LEU A 98 -21.83 19.68 12.23
C LEU A 98 -21.14 18.98 11.05
N ASP A 99 -21.23 19.52 9.84
CA ASP A 99 -20.56 18.96 8.65
C ASP A 99 -19.03 18.99 8.78
N GLN A 100 -18.47 20.05 9.38
CA GLN A 100 -17.04 20.15 9.68
C GLN A 100 -16.57 19.08 10.68
N TYR A 101 -17.46 18.55 11.52
CA TYR A 101 -17.18 17.42 12.40
C TYR A 101 -17.46 16.06 11.74
N VAL A 102 -18.61 15.90 11.08
CA VAL A 102 -19.07 14.64 10.49
C VAL A 102 -18.13 14.21 9.35
N THR A 103 -17.73 15.13 8.48
CA THR A 103 -16.93 14.80 7.30
C THR A 103 -15.56 14.18 7.64
N PRO A 104 -14.74 14.76 8.54
CA PRO A 104 -13.48 14.13 8.95
C PRO A 104 -13.66 12.82 9.73
N VAL A 105 -14.71 12.69 10.54
CA VAL A 105 -15.01 11.45 11.26
C VAL A 105 -15.36 10.34 10.28
N LEU A 106 -16.24 10.60 9.32
CA LEU A 106 -16.58 9.65 8.26
C LEU A 106 -15.36 9.28 7.43
N ARG A 107 -14.52 10.27 7.05
CA ARG A 107 -13.27 10.02 6.31
C ARG A 107 -12.33 9.06 7.04
N ARG A 108 -12.16 9.23 8.37
CA ARG A 108 -11.34 8.31 9.19
C ARG A 108 -11.94 6.91 9.26
N ALA A 109 -13.26 6.79 9.44
CA ALA A 109 -13.94 5.50 9.44
C ALA A 109 -13.78 4.76 8.09
N ILE A 110 -13.92 5.49 6.97
CA ILE A 110 -13.65 4.97 5.62
C ILE A 110 -12.20 4.52 5.52
N ALA A 111 -11.23 5.34 5.96
CA ALA A 111 -9.82 5.01 5.88
C ALA A 111 -9.47 3.73 6.66
N THR A 112 -9.99 3.57 7.88
CA THR A 112 -9.82 2.34 8.67
C THR A 112 -10.36 1.11 7.93
N GLU A 113 -11.57 1.19 7.37
CA GLU A 113 -12.18 0.07 6.64
C GLU A 113 -11.42 -0.28 5.35
N VAL A 114 -10.98 0.75 4.62
CA VAL A 114 -10.17 0.61 3.40
C VAL A 114 -8.83 -0.04 3.72
N GLN A 115 -8.11 0.44 4.73
CA GLN A 115 -6.83 -0.13 5.15
C GLN A 115 -7.00 -1.57 5.62
N ARG A 116 -7.99 -1.84 6.48
CA ARG A 116 -8.31 -3.21 6.95
C ARG A 116 -8.55 -4.16 5.78
N THR A 117 -9.36 -3.75 4.81
CA THR A 117 -9.71 -4.58 3.66
C THR A 117 -8.54 -4.75 2.69
N LEU A 118 -7.78 -3.69 2.44
CA LEU A 118 -6.66 -3.69 1.50
C LEU A 118 -5.48 -4.49 2.05
N PHE A 119 -5.09 -4.29 3.30
CA PHE A 119 -4.04 -5.09 3.93
C PHE A 119 -4.50 -6.51 4.22
N GLY A 120 -5.79 -6.73 4.50
CA GLY A 120 -6.37 -8.08 4.50
C GLY A 120 -6.25 -8.78 3.14
N LYS A 121 -6.38 -8.03 2.04
CA LYS A 121 -6.14 -8.55 0.68
C LYS A 121 -4.66 -8.85 0.43
N VAL A 122 -3.75 -7.96 0.84
CA VAL A 122 -2.30 -8.21 0.74
C VAL A 122 -1.91 -9.45 1.54
N ASN A 123 -2.44 -9.62 2.75
CA ASN A 123 -2.24 -10.79 3.60
C ASN A 123 -2.90 -12.07 3.05
N SER A 124 -3.75 -11.97 2.02
CA SER A 124 -4.35 -13.13 1.35
C SER A 124 -3.49 -13.70 0.23
N PHE A 125 -2.42 -13.00 -0.17
CA PHE A 125 -1.42 -13.55 -1.09
C PHE A 125 -0.59 -14.59 -0.35
N VAL A 126 -0.42 -15.74 -0.99
CA VAL A 126 0.17 -16.93 -0.40
C VAL A 126 1.69 -16.94 -0.62
N GLY A 127 2.12 -16.60 -1.83
CA GLY A 127 3.52 -16.54 -2.25
C GLY A 127 4.06 -15.11 -2.31
N LEU A 128 5.25 -14.97 -2.90
CA LEU A 128 5.99 -13.71 -2.95
C LEU A 128 5.91 -12.98 -4.29
N ALA A 129 5.54 -13.68 -5.37
CA ALA A 129 5.54 -13.13 -6.72
C ALA A 129 4.75 -11.80 -6.86
N PRO A 130 3.57 -11.63 -6.23
CA PRO A 130 2.87 -10.35 -6.31
C PRO A 130 3.65 -9.21 -5.66
N LEU A 131 4.29 -9.47 -4.52
CA LEU A 131 5.01 -8.46 -3.73
C LEU A 131 6.33 -8.04 -4.38
N GLU A 132 6.96 -8.93 -5.13
CA GLU A 132 8.17 -8.63 -5.91
C GLU A 132 7.86 -7.82 -7.19
N ASN A 133 6.59 -7.75 -7.61
CA ASN A 133 6.21 -7.02 -8.83
C ASN A 133 6.12 -5.50 -8.58
N PRO A 134 6.96 -4.66 -9.23
CA PRO A 134 6.92 -3.21 -9.05
C PRO A 134 5.57 -2.57 -9.41
N ARG A 135 4.81 -3.19 -10.33
CA ARG A 135 3.48 -2.70 -10.72
C ARG A 135 2.46 -2.89 -9.60
N LEU A 136 2.55 -3.96 -8.81
CA LEU A 136 1.64 -4.16 -7.68
C LEU A 136 1.91 -3.12 -6.60
N TYR A 137 3.18 -2.83 -6.29
CA TYR A 137 3.53 -1.81 -5.30
C TYR A 137 2.97 -0.43 -5.67
N ASP A 138 3.10 -0.05 -6.95
CA ASP A 138 2.53 1.19 -7.49
C ASP A 138 1.01 1.24 -7.34
N ARG A 139 0.35 0.14 -7.71
CA ARG A 139 -1.11 0.01 -7.62
C ARG A 139 -1.59 -0.02 -6.18
N LEU A 140 -0.87 -0.66 -5.26
CA LEU A 140 -1.22 -0.72 -3.84
C LEU A 140 -1.21 0.68 -3.23
N ARG A 141 -0.19 1.49 -3.54
CA ARG A 141 -0.11 2.88 -3.09
C ARG A 141 -1.25 3.73 -3.67
N LEU A 142 -1.51 3.61 -4.98
CA LEU A 142 -2.64 4.29 -5.61
C LEU A 142 -3.98 3.81 -5.04
N ALA A 143 -4.10 2.53 -4.71
CA ALA A 143 -5.27 1.92 -4.07
C ALA A 143 -5.47 2.43 -2.64
N GLN A 144 -4.41 2.64 -1.86
CA GLN A 144 -4.49 3.28 -0.55
C GLN A 144 -5.02 4.71 -0.68
N GLN A 145 -4.34 5.54 -1.49
CA GLN A 145 -4.69 6.95 -1.64
C GLN A 145 -6.10 7.12 -2.23
N ALA A 146 -6.44 6.37 -3.27
CA ALA A 146 -7.76 6.44 -3.91
C ALA A 146 -8.84 5.76 -3.07
N GLY A 147 -8.51 4.68 -2.37
CA GLY A 147 -9.44 3.96 -1.49
C GLY A 147 -9.92 4.85 -0.35
N GLU A 148 -9.05 5.70 0.21
CA GLU A 148 -9.43 6.63 1.28
C GLU A 148 -10.20 7.85 0.75
N ALA A 149 -9.74 8.43 -0.37
CA ALA A 149 -10.30 9.67 -0.90
C ALA A 149 -11.61 9.47 -1.67
N ALA A 150 -11.72 8.41 -2.48
CA ALA A 150 -12.81 8.26 -3.42
C ALA A 150 -14.18 7.96 -2.80
N PRO A 151 -14.32 7.10 -1.77
CA PRO A 151 -15.60 6.90 -1.10
C PRO A 151 -16.13 8.19 -0.48
N GLN A 152 -15.27 8.96 0.19
CA GLN A 152 -15.67 10.24 0.78
C GLN A 152 -16.05 11.27 -0.30
N GLN A 153 -15.22 11.46 -1.33
CA GLN A 153 -15.51 12.41 -2.41
C GLN A 153 -16.73 12.02 -3.24
N THR A 154 -16.98 10.72 -3.42
CA THR A 154 -18.19 10.23 -4.11
C THR A 154 -19.43 10.47 -3.25
N THR A 155 -19.35 10.16 -1.95
CA THR A 155 -20.48 10.31 -1.03
C THR A 155 -20.84 11.78 -0.86
N GLY A 156 -19.88 12.62 -0.48
CA GLY A 156 -20.09 14.06 -0.34
C GLY A 156 -20.39 14.76 -1.68
N GLY A 157 -19.81 14.27 -2.78
CA GLY A 157 -20.12 14.75 -4.13
C GLY A 157 -21.56 14.50 -4.52
N LEU A 158 -22.09 13.29 -4.27
CA LEU A 158 -23.48 12.93 -4.54
C LEU A 158 -24.46 13.62 -3.57
N ALA A 159 -24.17 13.63 -2.28
CA ALA A 159 -24.96 14.34 -1.27
C ALA A 159 -25.06 15.83 -1.61
N GLY A 160 -23.91 16.46 -1.87
CA GLY A 160 -23.87 17.85 -2.27
C GLY A 160 -24.49 18.11 -3.65
N ALA A 161 -24.41 17.19 -4.61
CA ALA A 161 -25.13 17.33 -5.88
C ALA A 161 -26.65 17.32 -5.65
N ALA A 162 -27.16 16.44 -4.78
CA ALA A 162 -28.57 16.41 -4.42
C ALA A 162 -29.01 17.73 -3.75
N GLY A 163 -28.25 18.22 -2.77
CA GLY A 163 -28.51 19.53 -2.14
C GLY A 163 -28.47 20.69 -3.13
N GLY A 164 -27.51 20.68 -4.05
CA GLY A 164 -27.39 21.69 -5.11
C GLY A 164 -28.56 21.65 -6.11
N LEU A 165 -29.10 20.47 -6.42
CA LEU A 165 -30.30 20.33 -7.25
C LEU A 165 -31.55 20.89 -6.56
N VAL A 166 -31.70 20.69 -5.24
CA VAL A 166 -32.77 21.31 -4.46
C VAL A 166 -32.67 22.84 -4.50
N GLN A 167 -31.47 23.37 -4.28
CA GLN A 167 -31.20 24.81 -4.36
C GLN A 167 -31.49 25.37 -5.77
N LEU A 168 -31.03 24.65 -6.81
CA LEU A 168 -31.24 25.03 -8.20
C LEU A 168 -32.73 25.06 -8.54
N ALA A 169 -33.48 24.01 -8.20
CA ALA A 169 -34.91 23.94 -8.44
C ALA A 169 -35.62 25.11 -7.75
N GLY A 170 -35.33 25.36 -6.47
CA GLY A 170 -35.95 26.45 -5.72
C GLY A 170 -35.68 27.83 -6.30
N PHE A 171 -34.44 28.13 -6.70
CA PHE A 171 -34.12 29.44 -7.30
C PHE A 171 -34.56 29.57 -8.76
N VAL A 172 -34.57 28.49 -9.55
CA VAL A 172 -35.16 28.50 -10.90
C VAL A 172 -36.66 28.76 -10.81
N THR A 173 -37.37 28.13 -9.86
CA THR A 173 -38.78 28.40 -9.61
C THR A 173 -38.99 29.85 -9.19
N ALA A 174 -38.17 30.40 -8.27
CA ALA A 174 -38.24 31.80 -7.89
C ALA A 174 -38.05 32.74 -9.09
N LEU A 175 -37.04 32.49 -9.92
CA LEU A 175 -36.72 33.30 -11.09
C LEU A 175 -37.79 33.19 -12.18
N TYR A 176 -38.38 32.00 -12.37
CA TYR A 176 -39.50 31.79 -13.29
C TYR A 176 -40.74 32.59 -12.88
N LEU A 177 -41.07 32.60 -11.60
CA LEU A 177 -42.22 33.36 -11.07
C LEU A 177 -42.02 34.87 -11.17
N LEU A 178 -40.77 35.34 -11.11
CA LEU A 178 -40.42 36.76 -11.24
C LEU A 178 -40.35 37.22 -12.70
N TRP A 179 -39.52 36.55 -13.50
CA TRP A 179 -39.22 36.97 -14.87
C TRP A 179 -38.70 35.78 -15.73
N PRO A 180 -39.60 35.04 -16.42
CA PRO A 180 -39.24 33.81 -17.14
C PRO A 180 -38.09 33.92 -18.15
N PRO A 181 -37.96 34.99 -18.96
CA PRO A 181 -36.81 35.16 -19.87
C PRO A 181 -35.45 35.11 -19.20
N MET A 182 -35.33 35.54 -17.93
CA MET A 182 -34.06 35.50 -17.22
C MET A 182 -33.64 34.09 -16.82
N VAL A 183 -34.59 33.16 -16.66
CA VAL A 183 -34.24 31.75 -16.47
C VAL A 183 -33.41 31.26 -17.64
N VAL A 184 -33.84 31.58 -18.87
CA VAL A 184 -33.11 31.20 -20.09
C VAL A 184 -31.74 31.87 -20.13
N ALA A 185 -31.65 33.18 -19.87
CA ALA A 185 -30.38 33.91 -19.89
C ALA A 185 -29.37 33.36 -18.86
N THR A 186 -29.81 33.10 -17.63
CA THR A 186 -28.96 32.57 -16.56
C THR A 186 -28.53 31.13 -16.83
N LEU A 187 -29.42 30.27 -17.33
CA LEU A 187 -29.07 28.90 -17.69
C LEU A 187 -28.10 28.85 -18.88
N LEU A 188 -28.33 29.67 -19.93
CA LEU A 188 -27.42 29.77 -21.08
C LEU A 188 -26.02 30.22 -20.66
N ALA A 189 -25.91 31.16 -19.73
CA ALA A 189 -24.62 31.60 -19.19
C ALA A 189 -23.89 30.51 -18.38
N ALA A 190 -24.63 29.55 -17.83
CA ALA A 190 -24.05 28.45 -17.04
C ALA A 190 -23.58 27.27 -17.91
N ILE A 191 -24.09 27.10 -19.14
CA ILE A 191 -23.70 25.99 -20.03
C ILE A 191 -22.17 25.95 -20.28
N PRO A 192 -21.50 27.07 -20.66
CA PRO A 192 -20.05 27.07 -20.88
C PRO A 192 -19.24 26.61 -19.66
N VAL A 193 -19.70 26.99 -18.46
CA VAL A 193 -19.07 26.59 -17.19
C VAL A 193 -19.13 25.07 -17.01
N VAL A 194 -20.33 24.49 -17.13
CA VAL A 194 -20.54 23.05 -16.92
C VAL A 194 -19.75 22.24 -17.95
N VAL A 195 -19.78 22.68 -19.22
CA VAL A 195 -19.01 22.03 -20.30
C VAL A 195 -17.50 22.13 -20.05
N ALA A 196 -17.01 23.28 -19.55
CA ALA A 196 -15.60 23.45 -19.22
C ALA A 196 -15.17 22.51 -18.09
N ASP A 197 -15.95 22.42 -17.00
CA ASP A 197 -15.63 21.54 -15.87
C ASP A 197 -15.64 20.06 -16.27
N LEU A 198 -16.64 19.61 -17.05
CA LEU A 198 -16.69 18.23 -17.56
C LEU A 198 -15.50 17.88 -18.47
N ARG A 199 -15.08 18.81 -19.33
CA ARG A 199 -13.89 18.60 -20.20
C ARG A 199 -12.59 18.61 -19.40
N LEU A 200 -12.51 19.42 -18.36
CA LEU A 200 -11.34 19.51 -17.48
C LEU A 200 -11.19 18.29 -16.57
N ALA A 201 -12.30 17.65 -16.18
CA ALA A 201 -12.30 16.44 -15.36
C ALA A 201 -11.39 15.35 -15.93
N GLY A 202 -11.50 15.12 -17.25
CA GLY A 202 -10.65 14.14 -17.92
C GLY A 202 -9.18 14.55 -18.01
N GLY A 203 -8.93 15.83 -18.29
CA GLY A 203 -7.56 16.37 -18.31
C GLY A 203 -6.85 16.26 -16.95
N ARG A 204 -7.59 16.42 -15.84
CA ARG A 204 -7.03 16.34 -14.48
C ARG A 204 -6.60 14.93 -14.11
N ALA A 205 -7.43 13.93 -14.41
CA ALA A 205 -7.07 12.52 -14.22
C ALA A 205 -5.85 12.13 -15.08
N GLY A 206 -5.79 12.58 -16.34
CA GLY A 206 -4.62 12.38 -17.20
C GLY A 206 -3.36 13.05 -16.65
N MET A 207 -3.48 14.26 -16.09
CA MET A 207 -2.38 14.98 -15.44
C MET A 207 -1.87 14.21 -14.20
N TYR A 208 -2.76 13.72 -13.33
CA TYR A 208 -2.36 12.88 -12.18
C TYR A 208 -1.60 11.62 -12.59
N MET A 209 -2.02 10.96 -13.68
CA MET A 209 -1.31 9.79 -14.20
C MET A 209 0.05 10.18 -14.79
N ALA A 210 0.14 11.31 -15.49
CA ALA A 210 1.39 11.81 -16.07
C ALA A 210 2.42 12.24 -15.01
N THR A 211 1.97 12.77 -13.87
CA THR A 211 2.85 13.24 -12.77
C THR A 211 3.27 12.12 -11.81
N SER A 212 2.55 10.99 -11.78
CA SER A 212 2.83 9.85 -10.89
C SER A 212 4.31 9.39 -10.89
N PRO A 213 5.00 9.21 -12.05
CA PRO A 213 6.42 8.84 -12.06
C PRO A 213 7.34 9.87 -11.38
N GLY A 214 7.02 11.17 -11.51
CA GLY A 214 7.74 12.25 -10.84
C GLY A 214 7.60 12.17 -9.32
N TYR A 215 6.38 11.94 -8.83
CA TYR A 215 6.11 11.70 -7.41
C TYR A 215 6.86 10.48 -6.86
N ARG A 216 6.97 9.37 -7.62
CA ARG A 216 7.76 8.19 -7.21
C ARG A 216 9.23 8.51 -7.05
N ARG A 217 9.83 9.16 -8.04
CA ARG A 217 11.25 9.59 -7.97
C ARG A 217 11.47 10.48 -6.75
N ARG A 218 10.58 11.43 -6.50
CA ARG A 218 10.64 12.30 -5.32
C ARG A 218 10.68 11.50 -4.02
N LEU A 219 9.74 10.58 -3.82
CA LEU A 219 9.70 9.74 -2.60
C LEU A 219 10.92 8.83 -2.47
N PHE A 220 11.36 8.23 -3.57
CA PHE A 220 12.57 7.40 -3.58
C PHE A 220 13.78 8.20 -3.07
N TYR A 221 14.02 9.40 -3.61
CA TYR A 221 15.12 10.23 -3.14
C TYR A 221 14.91 10.73 -1.70
N GLN A 222 13.68 11.00 -1.28
CA GLN A 222 13.40 11.35 0.12
C GLN A 222 13.79 10.22 1.07
N MET A 223 13.34 8.98 0.79
CA MET A 223 13.69 7.81 1.58
C MET A 223 15.22 7.60 1.62
N LEU A 224 15.89 7.72 0.47
CA LEU A 224 17.34 7.55 0.37
C LEU A 224 18.12 8.64 1.13
N LEU A 225 17.66 9.89 1.11
CA LEU A 225 18.31 10.99 1.83
C LEU A 225 18.12 10.91 3.35
N THR A 226 17.07 10.25 3.82
CA THR A 226 16.81 10.01 5.24
C THR A 226 17.33 8.66 5.74
N ASP A 227 17.69 7.75 4.83
CA ASP A 227 18.21 6.44 5.18
C ASP A 227 19.64 6.55 5.76
N ARG A 228 19.90 5.83 6.84
CA ARG A 228 21.17 5.90 7.55
C ARG A 228 22.32 5.33 6.73
N ALA A 229 22.12 4.22 6.01
CA ALA A 229 23.16 3.58 5.23
C ALA A 229 23.55 4.46 4.04
N ALA A 230 22.55 4.96 3.32
CA ALA A 230 22.76 5.91 2.23
C ALA A 230 23.40 7.23 2.70
N ALA A 231 23.09 7.70 3.91
CA ALA A 231 23.73 8.90 4.48
C ALA A 231 25.23 8.72 4.76
N MET A 232 25.67 7.52 5.16
CA MET A 232 27.10 7.23 5.36
C MET A 232 27.87 7.32 4.05
N GLU A 233 27.42 6.61 3.02
CA GLU A 233 28.00 6.69 1.67
C GLU A 233 27.87 8.09 1.07
N GLY A 234 26.74 8.74 1.29
CA GLY A 234 26.46 10.10 0.85
C GLY A 234 27.44 11.13 1.38
N ARG A 235 27.86 11.00 2.64
CA ARG A 235 28.89 11.85 3.27
C ARG A 235 30.29 11.48 2.83
N LEU A 236 30.59 10.20 2.65
CA LEU A 236 31.90 9.72 2.21
C LEU A 236 32.21 10.14 0.77
N PHE A 237 31.26 9.95 -0.15
CA PHE A 237 31.44 10.19 -1.58
C PHE A 237 30.86 11.54 -2.05
N GLY A 238 30.24 12.32 -1.16
CA GLY A 238 29.60 13.59 -1.50
C GLY A 238 28.36 13.47 -2.38
N THR A 239 27.77 12.27 -2.51
CA THR A 239 26.64 12.00 -3.42
C THR A 239 25.32 12.59 -2.92
N THR A 240 25.21 13.01 -1.66
CA THR A 240 24.00 13.63 -1.09
C THR A 240 23.55 14.84 -1.90
N ARG A 241 24.47 15.70 -2.35
CA ARG A 241 24.14 16.87 -3.17
C ARG A 241 23.59 16.49 -4.55
N PHE A 242 24.15 15.44 -5.15
CA PHE A 242 23.69 14.90 -6.43
C PHE A 242 22.26 14.32 -6.32
N LEU A 243 22.01 13.51 -5.29
CA LEU A 243 20.71 12.91 -5.02
C LEU A 243 19.65 13.98 -4.71
N TYR A 244 20.00 14.97 -3.88
CA TYR A 244 19.15 16.12 -3.62
C TYR A 244 18.82 16.91 -4.90
N GLY A 245 19.80 17.15 -5.77
CA GLY A 245 19.59 17.80 -7.06
C GLY A 245 18.59 17.05 -7.96
N ARG A 246 18.68 15.71 -8.02
CA ARG A 246 17.75 14.86 -8.76
C ARG A 246 16.33 14.91 -8.17
N MET A 247 16.19 14.96 -6.84
CA MET A 247 14.91 15.12 -6.16
C MET A 247 14.25 16.46 -6.53
N VAL A 248 14.99 17.56 -6.43
CA VAL A 248 14.49 18.90 -6.76
C VAL A 248 14.12 19.01 -8.24
N ALA A 249 14.90 18.40 -9.14
CA ALA A 249 14.55 18.35 -10.56
C ALA A 249 13.24 17.60 -10.81
N ALA A 250 13.02 16.45 -10.17
CA ALA A 250 11.77 15.70 -10.27
C ALA A 250 10.55 16.48 -9.72
N MET A 251 10.75 17.24 -8.63
CA MET A 251 9.73 18.16 -8.10
C MET A 251 9.37 19.26 -9.10
N ARG A 252 10.38 19.95 -9.65
CA ARG A 252 10.17 21.04 -10.61
C ARG A 252 9.46 20.57 -11.87
N ASP A 253 9.81 19.40 -12.39
CA ASP A 253 9.16 18.80 -13.56
C ASP A 253 7.66 18.54 -13.30
N THR A 254 7.36 17.91 -12.17
CA THR A 254 5.98 17.65 -11.73
C THR A 254 5.17 18.94 -11.57
N THR A 255 5.73 19.93 -10.88
CA THR A 255 5.08 21.23 -10.65
C THR A 255 4.86 22.02 -11.94
N ARG A 256 5.75 21.90 -12.94
CA ARG A 256 5.53 22.55 -14.25
C ARG A 256 4.31 21.98 -14.96
N THR A 257 4.12 20.67 -14.95
CA THR A 257 2.95 20.02 -15.54
C THR A 257 1.66 20.41 -14.82
N GLU A 258 1.69 20.43 -13.48
CA GLU A 258 0.56 20.89 -12.66
C GLU A 258 0.20 22.36 -12.97
N ASN A 259 1.18 23.27 -12.92
CA ASN A 259 0.97 24.68 -13.21
C ASN A 259 0.46 24.94 -14.64
N ALA A 260 0.95 24.19 -15.63
CA ALA A 260 0.48 24.31 -17.02
C ALA A 260 -1.00 23.91 -17.14
N PHE A 261 -1.41 22.86 -16.41
CA PHE A 261 -2.80 22.44 -16.33
C PHE A 261 -3.67 23.48 -15.61
N ASP A 262 -3.20 24.01 -14.47
CA ASP A 262 -3.93 25.02 -13.71
C ASP A 262 -4.08 26.33 -14.47
N ALA A 263 -3.06 26.74 -15.25
CA ALA A 263 -3.17 27.88 -16.16
C ALA A 263 -4.26 27.66 -17.24
N ARG A 264 -4.42 26.42 -17.72
CA ARG A 264 -5.51 26.07 -18.65
C ARG A 264 -6.88 26.14 -17.97
N VAL A 265 -6.99 25.62 -16.75
CA VAL A 265 -8.22 25.69 -15.92
C VAL A 265 -8.59 27.16 -15.69
N PHE A 266 -7.63 27.99 -15.30
CA PHE A 266 -7.83 29.42 -15.07
C PHE A 266 -8.38 30.12 -16.31
N ARG A 267 -7.76 29.95 -17.48
CA ARG A 267 -8.21 30.59 -18.73
C ARG A 267 -9.65 30.21 -19.09
N LEU A 268 -10.02 28.93 -18.94
CA LEU A 268 -11.37 28.45 -19.24
C LEU A 268 -12.40 28.96 -18.23
N ARG A 269 -12.07 29.02 -16.94
CA ARG A 269 -12.97 29.50 -15.89
C ARG A 269 -13.12 31.02 -15.87
N ALA A 270 -12.05 31.77 -16.15
CA ALA A 270 -12.08 33.23 -16.17
C ALA A 270 -13.08 33.77 -17.20
N GLY A 271 -13.07 33.24 -18.43
CA GLY A 271 -14.03 33.64 -19.47
C GLY A 271 -15.48 33.37 -19.07
N SER A 272 -15.74 32.21 -18.45
CA SER A 272 -17.08 31.84 -18.02
C SER A 272 -17.56 32.67 -16.81
N ALA A 273 -16.65 33.05 -15.90
CA ALA A 273 -16.94 33.93 -14.78
C ALA A 273 -17.33 35.35 -15.24
N LEU A 274 -16.63 35.88 -16.26
CA LEU A 274 -16.96 37.18 -16.85
C LEU A 274 -18.37 37.17 -17.48
N LEU A 275 -18.73 36.10 -18.20
CA LEU A 275 -20.08 35.94 -18.75
C LEU A 275 -21.15 35.88 -17.66
N GLY A 276 -20.90 35.10 -16.59
CA GLY A 276 -21.79 35.03 -15.44
C GLY A 276 -22.01 36.40 -14.79
N GLY A 277 -20.92 37.16 -14.59
CA GLY A 277 -20.99 38.53 -14.06
C GLY A 277 -21.75 39.48 -14.97
N ALA A 278 -21.56 39.41 -16.28
CA ALA A 278 -22.29 40.24 -17.25
C ALA A 278 -23.79 39.96 -17.23
N VAL A 279 -24.21 38.69 -17.13
CA VAL A 279 -25.63 38.32 -17.03
C VAL A 279 -26.25 38.79 -15.72
N THR A 280 -25.54 38.65 -14.60
CA THR A 280 -26.03 39.14 -13.30
C THR A 280 -26.14 40.67 -13.28
N GLY A 281 -25.12 41.38 -13.78
CA GLY A 281 -25.13 42.84 -13.84
C GLY A 281 -26.19 43.40 -14.80
N GLY A 282 -26.27 42.87 -16.02
CA GLY A 282 -27.28 43.28 -17.00
C GLY A 282 -28.70 42.93 -16.54
N GLY A 283 -28.88 41.76 -15.93
CA GLY A 283 -30.15 41.35 -15.32
C GLY A 283 -30.60 42.31 -14.21
N LEU A 284 -29.68 42.76 -13.36
CA LEU A 284 -29.98 43.73 -12.29
C LEU A 284 -30.44 45.08 -12.85
N VAL A 285 -29.76 45.63 -13.85
CA VAL A 285 -30.16 46.90 -14.49
C VAL A 285 -31.58 46.80 -15.05
N LEU A 286 -31.90 45.67 -15.70
CA LEU A 286 -33.24 45.42 -16.25
C LEU A 286 -34.31 45.21 -15.16
N ALA A 287 -33.95 44.53 -14.06
CA ALA A 287 -34.85 44.34 -12.92
C ALA A 287 -35.19 45.68 -12.24
N VAL A 288 -34.21 46.56 -12.06
CA VAL A 288 -34.42 47.92 -11.51
C VAL A 288 -35.29 48.76 -12.44
N HIS A 289 -35.05 48.72 -13.75
CA HIS A 289 -35.89 49.44 -14.71
C HIS A 289 -37.36 48.96 -14.69
N ARG A 290 -37.58 47.65 -14.53
CA ARG A 290 -38.94 47.09 -14.38
C ARG A 290 -39.60 47.42 -13.04
N ALA A 291 -38.82 47.51 -11.96
CA ALA A 291 -39.32 48.00 -10.68
C ALA A 291 -39.73 49.48 -10.78
N ALA A 292 -38.94 50.31 -11.47
CA ALA A 292 -39.29 51.70 -11.74
C ALA A 292 -40.56 51.84 -12.61
N ALA A 293 -40.82 50.88 -13.50
CA ALA A 293 -42.05 50.79 -14.28
C ALA A 293 -43.26 50.22 -13.50
N GLY A 294 -43.10 49.88 -12.21
CA GLY A 294 -44.16 49.37 -11.35
C GLY A 294 -44.51 47.88 -11.55
N HIS A 295 -43.71 47.15 -12.34
CA HIS A 295 -43.95 45.72 -12.60
C HIS A 295 -43.33 44.79 -11.55
N LEU A 296 -42.43 45.30 -10.72
CA LEU A 296 -41.74 44.53 -9.66
C LEU A 296 -41.71 45.34 -8.36
N THR A 297 -41.86 44.66 -7.24
CA THR A 297 -41.70 45.24 -5.90
C THR A 297 -40.22 45.38 -5.52
N PRO A 298 -39.88 46.18 -4.50
CA PRO A 298 -38.52 46.22 -3.96
C PRO A 298 -38.03 44.84 -3.48
N GLY A 299 -38.90 44.01 -2.89
CA GLY A 299 -38.56 42.64 -2.50
C GLY A 299 -38.30 41.73 -3.70
N ASP A 300 -39.03 41.90 -4.81
CA ASP A 300 -38.80 41.16 -6.05
C ASP A 300 -37.38 41.39 -6.61
N VAL A 301 -36.85 42.62 -6.53
CA VAL A 301 -35.48 42.93 -6.97
C VAL A 301 -34.44 42.19 -6.11
N VAL A 302 -34.65 42.12 -4.80
CA VAL A 302 -33.76 41.39 -3.88
C VAL A 302 -33.83 39.88 -4.13
N LEU A 303 -35.04 39.32 -4.29
CA LEU A 303 -35.20 37.91 -4.64
C LEU A 303 -34.58 37.59 -6.00
N PHE A 304 -34.68 38.50 -6.97
CA PHE A 304 -34.06 38.35 -8.28
C PHE A 304 -32.53 38.23 -8.18
N VAL A 305 -31.88 39.14 -7.45
CA VAL A 305 -30.41 39.09 -7.26
C VAL A 305 -30.01 37.79 -6.56
N ALA A 306 -30.71 37.42 -5.49
CA ALA A 306 -30.47 36.17 -4.77
C ALA A 306 -30.70 34.93 -5.65
N ALA A 307 -31.73 34.94 -6.50
CA ALA A 307 -32.05 33.83 -7.38
C ALA A 307 -31.04 33.66 -8.51
N VAL A 308 -30.61 34.74 -9.17
CA VAL A 308 -29.57 34.66 -10.21
C VAL A 308 -28.25 34.16 -9.63
N ALA A 309 -27.80 34.74 -8.50
CA ALA A 309 -26.59 34.29 -7.82
C ALA A 309 -26.73 32.84 -7.31
N GLY A 310 -27.89 32.49 -6.77
CA GLY A 310 -28.21 31.15 -6.27
C GLY A 310 -28.21 30.08 -7.35
N VAL A 311 -28.79 30.35 -8.53
CA VAL A 311 -28.75 29.44 -9.69
C VAL A 311 -27.32 29.23 -10.16
N GLN A 312 -26.54 30.31 -10.31
CA GLN A 312 -25.14 30.22 -10.72
C GLN A 312 -24.30 29.41 -9.72
N ALA A 313 -24.45 29.69 -8.41
CA ALA A 313 -23.74 28.99 -7.35
C ALA A 313 -24.14 27.51 -7.27
N ALA A 314 -25.43 27.19 -7.40
CA ALA A 314 -25.91 25.81 -7.39
C ALA A 314 -25.37 25.00 -8.58
N LEU A 315 -25.39 25.58 -9.79
CA LEU A 315 -24.86 24.92 -11.00
C LEU A 315 -23.35 24.68 -10.91
N LEU A 316 -22.58 25.69 -10.52
CA LEU A 316 -21.14 25.58 -10.27
C LEU A 316 -20.82 24.54 -9.19
N GLY A 317 -21.59 24.56 -8.09
CA GLY A 317 -21.46 23.61 -6.99
C GLY A 317 -21.74 22.17 -7.44
N VAL A 318 -22.82 21.92 -8.16
CA VAL A 318 -23.15 20.58 -8.69
C VAL A 318 -22.09 20.12 -9.69
N ALA A 319 -21.70 20.96 -10.65
CA ALA A 319 -20.72 20.61 -11.68
C ALA A 319 -19.36 20.26 -11.07
N SER A 320 -18.88 21.05 -10.10
CA SER A 320 -17.62 20.80 -9.40
C SER A 320 -17.66 19.54 -8.53
N ARG A 321 -18.77 19.29 -7.82
CA ARG A 321 -18.97 18.08 -7.00
C ARG A 321 -19.04 16.80 -7.83
N VAL A 322 -19.77 16.84 -8.94
CA VAL A 322 -19.84 15.72 -9.90
C VAL A 322 -18.48 15.47 -10.53
N THR A 323 -17.77 16.52 -10.91
CA THR A 323 -16.40 16.43 -11.45
C THR A 323 -15.43 15.80 -10.46
N ALA A 324 -15.44 16.26 -9.20
CA ALA A 324 -14.58 15.70 -8.15
C ALA A 324 -14.91 14.22 -7.88
N ALA A 325 -16.19 13.85 -7.79
CA ALA A 325 -16.61 12.47 -7.65
C ALA A 325 -16.15 11.61 -8.83
N TYR A 326 -16.30 12.11 -10.06
CA TYR A 326 -15.85 11.43 -11.27
C TYR A 326 -14.34 11.19 -11.27
N GLU A 327 -13.55 12.22 -10.97
CA GLU A 327 -12.08 12.12 -10.85
C GLU A 327 -11.67 11.07 -9.83
N ALA A 328 -12.29 11.08 -8.66
CA ALA A 328 -11.99 10.12 -7.61
C ALA A 328 -12.33 8.67 -8.04
N LEU A 329 -13.42 8.48 -8.78
CA LEU A 329 -13.84 7.18 -9.31
C LEU A 329 -12.92 6.64 -10.41
N LEU A 330 -12.24 7.51 -11.17
CA LEU A 330 -11.23 7.07 -12.14
C LEU A 330 -10.05 6.42 -11.43
N VAL A 331 -9.52 7.07 -10.39
CA VAL A 331 -8.39 6.55 -9.61
C VAL A 331 -8.80 5.36 -8.74
N PHE A 332 -10.05 5.33 -8.25
CA PHE A 332 -10.63 4.19 -7.50
C PHE A 332 -10.66 2.89 -8.31
N GLY A 333 -10.55 2.96 -9.65
CA GLY A 333 -10.32 1.80 -10.49
C GLY A 333 -9.11 0.96 -10.04
N ASN A 334 -8.02 1.63 -9.64
CA ASN A 334 -6.81 0.95 -9.16
C ASN A 334 -7.07 0.17 -7.85
N TYR A 335 -7.86 0.73 -6.93
CA TYR A 335 -8.27 0.02 -5.71
C TYR A 335 -9.04 -1.25 -6.04
N ARG A 336 -10.02 -1.15 -6.95
CA ARG A 336 -10.79 -2.32 -7.38
C ARG A 336 -9.94 -3.36 -8.08
N GLU A 337 -8.96 -2.95 -8.89
CA GLU A 337 -8.05 -3.86 -9.56
C GLU A 337 -7.20 -4.65 -8.56
N VAL A 338 -6.62 -3.98 -7.55
CA VAL A 338 -5.88 -4.66 -6.46
C VAL A 338 -6.77 -5.65 -5.71
N MET A 339 -8.02 -5.26 -5.41
CA MET A 339 -8.98 -6.14 -4.77
C MET A 339 -9.40 -7.32 -5.65
N ALA A 340 -9.42 -7.13 -6.97
CA ALA A 340 -9.75 -8.16 -7.96
C ALA A 340 -8.57 -9.05 -8.34
N THR A 341 -7.33 -8.71 -7.96
CA THR A 341 -6.16 -9.56 -8.19
C THR A 341 -6.44 -10.95 -7.63
N PRO A 342 -6.38 -12.03 -8.43
CA PRO A 342 -6.61 -13.38 -7.94
C PRO A 342 -5.55 -13.76 -6.90
N ARG A 343 -5.77 -14.87 -6.20
CA ARG A 343 -4.69 -15.47 -5.41
C ARG A 343 -3.57 -15.88 -6.37
N ASP A 344 -2.34 -15.73 -5.90
CA ASP A 344 -1.13 -15.90 -6.70
C ASP A 344 -0.73 -17.37 -6.85
N LEU A 345 -1.06 -18.19 -5.86
CA LEU A 345 -0.85 -19.64 -5.86
C LEU A 345 -2.18 -20.36 -5.59
N PRO A 346 -2.40 -21.57 -6.16
CA PRO A 346 -3.55 -22.40 -5.80
C PRO A 346 -3.51 -22.74 -4.31
N VAL A 347 -4.62 -23.06 -3.66
CA VAL A 347 -4.60 -23.49 -2.26
C VAL A 347 -5.37 -24.80 -2.20
N GLY A 348 -4.65 -25.91 -2.02
CA GLY A 348 -5.28 -27.21 -1.73
C GLY A 348 -5.86 -27.23 -0.32
N ASP A 349 -6.81 -28.11 -0.04
CA ASP A 349 -7.48 -28.19 1.27
C ASP A 349 -6.78 -29.12 2.26
N GLY A 350 -5.76 -29.86 1.80
CA GLY A 350 -5.01 -30.83 2.59
C GLY A 350 -4.26 -30.19 3.76
N ARG A 351 -4.01 -30.99 4.80
CA ARG A 351 -3.13 -30.62 5.92
C ARG A 351 -2.01 -31.65 5.99
N PRO A 352 -0.74 -31.24 6.13
CA PRO A 352 0.33 -32.20 6.30
C PRO A 352 0.19 -32.89 7.67
N GLY A 353 0.22 -34.22 7.65
CA GLY A 353 0.50 -35.01 8.85
C GLY A 353 1.95 -34.78 9.32
N PRO A 354 2.31 -35.25 10.53
CA PRO A 354 3.70 -35.31 10.96
C PRO A 354 4.54 -36.07 9.92
N LEU A 355 5.75 -35.58 9.64
CA LEU A 355 6.62 -36.18 8.62
C LEU A 355 7.06 -37.59 9.07
N ARG A 356 7.05 -38.56 8.16
CA ARG A 356 7.41 -39.96 8.45
C ARG A 356 8.44 -40.54 7.50
N ASP A 357 8.33 -40.27 6.21
CA ASP A 357 9.19 -40.85 5.18
C ASP A 357 10.22 -39.83 4.70
N GLY A 358 9.77 -38.65 4.29
CA GLY A 358 10.64 -37.58 3.84
C GLY A 358 10.02 -36.68 2.78
N ILE A 359 10.85 -35.73 2.33
CA ILE A 359 10.46 -34.73 1.34
C ILE A 359 11.16 -35.04 0.02
N GLU A 360 10.39 -35.28 -1.04
CA GLU A 360 10.91 -35.68 -2.35
C GLU A 360 10.76 -34.54 -3.37
N PHE A 361 11.86 -34.15 -4.01
CA PHE A 361 11.85 -33.35 -5.24
C PHE A 361 11.88 -34.33 -6.41
N ARG A 362 10.89 -34.24 -7.31
CA ARG A 362 10.76 -35.11 -8.48
C ARG A 362 10.68 -34.30 -9.76
N ASP A 363 11.77 -34.33 -10.53
CA ASP A 363 11.94 -33.65 -11.82
C ASP A 363 11.50 -32.18 -11.76
N VAL A 364 12.00 -31.43 -10.77
CA VAL A 364 11.54 -30.06 -10.53
C VAL A 364 12.18 -29.08 -11.51
N TRP A 365 11.34 -28.33 -12.22
CA TRP A 365 11.76 -27.24 -13.10
C TRP A 365 11.19 -25.91 -12.64
N PHE A 366 12.05 -24.89 -12.57
CA PHE A 366 11.64 -23.56 -12.17
C PHE A 366 12.32 -22.40 -12.91
N ARG A 367 11.57 -21.32 -13.17
CA ARG A 367 12.07 -20.01 -13.65
C ARG A 367 11.25 -18.83 -13.10
N TYR A 368 11.89 -17.68 -12.89
CA TYR A 368 11.20 -16.44 -12.53
C TYR A 368 10.71 -15.70 -13.79
N ASP A 369 9.48 -15.17 -13.78
CA ASP A 369 8.91 -14.25 -14.78
C ASP A 369 9.17 -14.58 -16.26
N GLY A 370 9.12 -15.86 -16.63
CA GLY A 370 9.35 -16.30 -18.01
C GLY A 370 10.81 -16.23 -18.48
N GLY A 371 11.74 -15.87 -17.59
CA GLY A 371 13.18 -15.83 -17.83
C GLY A 371 13.83 -17.22 -18.03
N PRO A 372 15.17 -17.31 -17.94
CA PRO A 372 15.87 -18.57 -18.11
C PRO A 372 15.54 -19.57 -16.99
N TRP A 373 15.60 -20.87 -17.31
CA TRP A 373 15.44 -21.94 -16.32
C TRP A 373 16.55 -21.89 -15.26
N VAL A 374 16.12 -21.67 -14.01
CA VAL A 374 16.96 -21.68 -12.81
C VAL A 374 17.13 -23.10 -12.30
N LEU A 375 16.05 -23.88 -12.23
CA LEU A 375 16.08 -25.31 -11.93
C LEU A 375 15.65 -26.12 -13.16
N ARG A 376 16.34 -27.22 -13.43
CA ARG A 376 16.27 -27.99 -14.69
C ARG A 376 16.17 -29.50 -14.46
N GLY A 377 15.09 -29.94 -13.82
CA GLY A 377 14.86 -31.36 -13.52
C GLY A 377 15.60 -31.79 -12.27
N VAL A 378 15.48 -31.00 -11.20
CA VAL A 378 16.10 -31.28 -9.91
C VAL A 378 15.32 -32.41 -9.23
N SER A 379 16.02 -33.50 -8.93
CA SER A 379 15.47 -34.66 -8.23
C SER A 379 16.39 -35.06 -7.07
N PHE A 380 15.87 -35.07 -5.85
CA PHE A 380 16.54 -35.57 -4.65
C PHE A 380 15.52 -35.73 -3.52
N THR A 381 15.91 -36.43 -2.45
CA THR A 381 15.06 -36.65 -1.28
C THR A 381 15.76 -36.13 -0.02
N VAL A 382 14.99 -35.56 0.90
CA VAL A 382 15.36 -35.26 2.28
C VAL A 382 14.66 -36.30 3.16
N PRO A 383 15.33 -37.42 3.50
CA PRO A 383 14.74 -38.48 4.33
C PRO A 383 14.38 -37.98 5.73
N PHE A 384 13.30 -38.52 6.29
CA PHE A 384 12.92 -38.25 7.68
C PHE A 384 14.07 -38.55 8.64
N GLY A 385 14.27 -37.66 9.62
CA GLY A 385 15.28 -37.80 10.66
C GLY A 385 16.73 -37.59 10.20
N SER A 386 16.95 -37.19 8.95
CA SER A 386 18.30 -36.97 8.38
C SER A 386 18.60 -35.50 8.09
N ALA A 387 19.89 -35.16 8.13
CA ALA A 387 20.42 -33.87 7.72
C ALA A 387 20.93 -33.94 6.27
N VAL A 388 20.29 -33.19 5.37
CA VAL A 388 20.71 -33.08 3.97
C VAL A 388 21.35 -31.72 3.72
N GLY A 389 22.60 -31.72 3.28
CA GLY A 389 23.33 -30.54 2.82
C GLY A 389 23.08 -30.25 1.35
N LEU A 390 22.91 -28.99 0.99
CA LEU A 390 22.77 -28.49 -0.37
C LEU A 390 23.88 -27.49 -0.66
N VAL A 391 24.70 -27.81 -1.66
CA VAL A 391 25.89 -27.05 -2.03
C VAL A 391 25.94 -26.81 -3.53
N GLY A 392 26.65 -25.78 -3.95
CA GLY A 392 26.82 -25.44 -5.35
C GLY A 392 27.35 -24.02 -5.52
N GLU A 393 27.72 -23.67 -6.73
CA GLU A 393 28.19 -22.31 -7.05
C GLU A 393 27.10 -21.25 -6.80
N ASN A 394 27.52 -19.99 -6.74
CA ASN A 394 26.58 -18.86 -6.68
C ASN A 394 25.72 -18.84 -7.94
N GLY A 395 24.40 -18.71 -7.77
CA GLY A 395 23.44 -18.79 -8.89
C GLY A 395 23.04 -20.21 -9.31
N ALA A 396 23.53 -21.27 -8.66
CA ALA A 396 23.14 -22.66 -8.98
C ALA A 396 21.67 -23.02 -8.64
N GLY A 397 20.94 -22.12 -7.97
CA GLY A 397 19.52 -22.31 -7.64
C GLY A 397 19.22 -22.76 -6.20
N LYS A 398 20.19 -22.73 -5.28
CA LYS A 398 20.04 -23.16 -3.87
C LYS A 398 18.89 -22.44 -3.14
N SER A 399 18.88 -21.10 -3.14
CA SER A 399 17.81 -20.33 -2.50
C SER A 399 16.46 -20.52 -3.19
N THR A 400 16.46 -20.85 -4.49
CA THR A 400 15.23 -21.20 -5.23
C THR A 400 14.63 -22.51 -4.73
N VAL A 401 15.45 -23.51 -4.40
CA VAL A 401 14.97 -24.77 -3.78
C VAL A 401 14.24 -24.48 -2.47
N VAL A 402 14.80 -23.62 -1.61
CA VAL A 402 14.14 -23.19 -0.36
C VAL A 402 12.83 -22.46 -0.64
N LYS A 403 12.85 -21.51 -1.58
CA LYS A 403 11.66 -20.74 -1.93
C LYS A 403 10.52 -21.63 -2.42
N LEU A 404 10.82 -22.69 -3.17
CA LEU A 404 9.83 -23.68 -3.61
C LEU A 404 9.36 -24.58 -2.46
N LEU A 405 10.28 -25.01 -1.59
CA LEU A 405 9.96 -25.83 -0.41
C LEU A 405 9.03 -25.12 0.57
N CYS A 406 9.30 -23.83 0.84
CA CYS A 406 8.46 -22.94 1.64
C CYS A 406 7.18 -22.51 0.91
N ARG A 407 7.01 -22.96 -0.33
CA ARG A 407 5.91 -22.64 -1.23
C ARG A 407 5.70 -21.13 -1.39
N PHE A 408 6.78 -20.36 -1.45
CA PHE A 408 6.75 -18.96 -1.88
C PHE A 408 6.55 -18.84 -3.40
N TYR A 409 6.88 -19.92 -4.10
CA TYR A 409 6.64 -20.18 -5.51
C TYR A 409 6.23 -21.65 -5.67
N ASP A 410 5.52 -21.97 -6.75
CA ASP A 410 5.28 -23.35 -7.17
C ASP A 410 6.19 -23.74 -8.35
N PRO A 411 6.58 -25.01 -8.45
CA PRO A 411 7.34 -25.49 -9.60
C PRO A 411 6.48 -25.44 -10.87
N GLN A 412 7.07 -25.06 -12.02
CA GLN A 412 6.35 -25.07 -13.30
C GLN A 412 6.29 -26.47 -13.93
N ARG A 413 7.23 -27.37 -13.59
CA ARG A 413 7.17 -28.81 -13.92
C ARG A 413 7.73 -29.62 -12.77
N GLY A 414 7.35 -30.89 -12.72
CA GLY A 414 7.67 -31.77 -11.60
C GLY A 414 6.81 -31.49 -10.37
N GLN A 415 7.22 -32.09 -9.26
CA GLN A 415 6.49 -32.04 -7.99
C GLN A 415 7.46 -32.01 -6.81
N ILE A 416 7.02 -31.41 -5.72
CA ILE A 416 7.67 -31.54 -4.41
C ILE A 416 6.65 -32.24 -3.53
N LEU A 417 7.05 -33.33 -2.88
CA LEU A 417 6.16 -34.23 -2.15
C LEU A 417 6.52 -34.24 -0.67
N TRP A 418 5.51 -34.17 0.19
CA TRP A 418 5.55 -34.43 1.63
C TRP A 418 4.94 -35.80 1.90
N ASP A 419 5.77 -36.81 2.22
CA ASP A 419 5.33 -38.21 2.38
C ASP A 419 4.44 -38.68 1.21
N GLY A 420 4.85 -38.34 -0.02
CA GLY A 420 4.13 -38.69 -1.25
C GLY A 420 3.01 -37.74 -1.67
N VAL A 421 2.61 -36.76 -0.84
CA VAL A 421 1.57 -35.77 -1.17
C VAL A 421 2.20 -34.50 -1.75
N ASP A 422 1.74 -34.02 -2.90
CA ASP A 422 2.26 -32.80 -3.52
C ASP A 422 2.00 -31.57 -2.62
N LEU A 423 3.02 -30.73 -2.44
CA LEU A 423 2.90 -29.50 -1.65
C LEU A 423 1.79 -28.57 -2.15
N ARG A 424 1.42 -28.64 -3.43
CA ARG A 424 0.33 -27.86 -4.01
C ARG A 424 -1.06 -28.29 -3.54
N ASP A 425 -1.20 -29.54 -3.09
CA ASP A 425 -2.45 -30.09 -2.54
C ASP A 425 -2.63 -29.76 -1.05
N LEU A 426 -1.59 -29.20 -0.42
CA LEU A 426 -1.58 -28.82 1.00
C LEU A 426 -1.85 -27.33 1.19
N ARG A 427 -2.50 -26.99 2.31
CA ARG A 427 -2.65 -25.60 2.75
C ARG A 427 -1.30 -25.04 3.20
N PRO A 428 -0.77 -23.98 2.56
CA PRO A 428 0.57 -23.44 2.83
C PRO A 428 0.76 -23.01 4.28
N GLU A 429 -0.29 -22.48 4.92
CA GLU A 429 -0.23 -22.05 6.31
C GLU A 429 0.07 -23.24 7.23
N THR A 430 -0.60 -24.38 7.00
CA THR A 430 -0.36 -25.60 7.77
C THR A 430 0.92 -26.32 7.39
N LEU A 431 1.37 -26.20 6.15
CA LEU A 431 2.68 -26.70 5.73
C LEU A 431 3.81 -25.93 6.41
N ARG A 432 3.77 -24.60 6.33
CA ARG A 432 4.77 -23.73 6.95
C ARG A 432 4.76 -23.83 8.47
N ALA A 433 3.63 -24.22 9.09
CA ALA A 433 3.57 -24.56 10.52
C ALA A 433 4.52 -25.70 10.91
N ARG A 434 4.82 -26.63 9.98
CA ARG A 434 5.77 -27.74 10.18
C ARG A 434 7.24 -27.34 9.98
N PHE A 435 7.53 -26.10 9.64
CA PHE A 435 8.89 -25.63 9.35
C PHE A 435 9.42 -24.74 10.46
N GLY A 436 10.70 -24.94 10.79
CA GLY A 436 11.58 -23.93 11.36
C GLY A 436 12.55 -23.48 10.28
N ALA A 437 12.75 -22.17 10.06
CA ALA A 437 13.61 -21.69 8.99
C ALA A 437 14.44 -20.47 9.38
N VAL A 438 15.71 -20.48 8.98
CA VAL A 438 16.57 -19.30 8.91
C VAL A 438 16.92 -19.08 7.44
N PHE A 439 16.64 -17.88 6.94
CA PHE A 439 17.01 -17.45 5.59
C PHE A 439 18.30 -16.64 5.63
N GLN A 440 19.05 -16.64 4.52
CA GLN A 440 20.28 -15.85 4.37
C GLN A 440 20.05 -14.36 4.71
N ASP A 441 19.02 -13.75 4.11
CA ASP A 441 18.59 -12.37 4.39
C ASP A 441 17.44 -12.37 5.42
N PHE A 442 17.73 -12.76 6.67
CA PHE A 442 16.73 -12.71 7.72
C PHE A 442 16.31 -11.27 8.03
N PHE A 443 15.02 -11.07 8.33
CA PHE A 443 14.51 -9.75 8.65
C PHE A 443 14.78 -9.35 10.10
N ARG A 444 15.19 -8.09 10.29
CA ARG A 444 15.42 -7.44 11.59
C ARG A 444 14.16 -6.65 11.93
N TYR A 445 13.35 -7.16 12.86
CA TYR A 445 12.13 -6.47 13.24
C TYR A 445 12.44 -5.44 14.32
N ASP A 446 11.90 -4.23 14.13
CA ASP A 446 11.93 -3.17 15.12
C ASP A 446 10.95 -3.47 16.28
N LEU A 447 11.26 -4.53 17.04
CA LEU A 447 10.48 -5.06 18.16
C LEU A 447 11.42 -5.37 19.33
N THR A 448 10.88 -5.76 20.48
CA THR A 448 11.71 -6.26 21.61
C THR A 448 12.46 -7.54 21.23
N ALA A 449 13.49 -7.89 22.00
CA ALA A 449 14.22 -9.14 21.78
C ALA A 449 13.31 -10.37 21.94
N ALA A 450 12.42 -10.37 22.94
CA ALA A 450 11.44 -11.43 23.16
C ALA A 450 10.49 -11.60 21.98
N GLU A 451 9.91 -10.50 21.47
CA GLU A 451 9.01 -10.54 20.32
C GLU A 451 9.74 -10.98 19.05
N ASN A 452 10.97 -10.51 18.83
CA ASN A 452 11.78 -10.93 17.70
C ASN A 452 12.00 -12.44 17.66
N ILE A 453 12.24 -13.09 18.80
CA ILE A 453 12.36 -14.54 18.91
C ILE A 453 10.97 -15.17 18.74
N GLY A 454 9.99 -14.70 19.50
CA GLY A 454 8.63 -15.24 19.54
C GLY A 454 7.85 -15.14 18.22
N LEU A 455 8.25 -14.28 17.27
CA LEU A 455 7.72 -14.30 15.89
C LEU A 455 7.90 -15.65 15.17
N GLY A 456 8.79 -16.51 15.66
CA GLY A 456 8.94 -17.88 15.18
C GLY A 456 7.71 -18.76 15.46
N ASP A 457 7.00 -18.48 16.56
CA ASP A 457 5.73 -19.11 16.90
C ASP A 457 4.81 -18.09 17.60
N PRO A 458 4.00 -17.33 16.82
CA PRO A 458 3.18 -16.26 17.37
C PRO A 458 2.23 -16.69 18.49
N ASP A 459 1.72 -17.92 18.45
CA ASP A 459 0.82 -18.48 19.46
C ASP A 459 1.52 -18.72 20.81
N ALA A 460 2.85 -18.89 20.78
CA ALA A 460 3.70 -19.09 21.96
C ALA A 460 4.65 -17.91 22.22
N MET A 461 4.43 -16.75 21.58
CA MET A 461 5.31 -15.58 21.68
C MET A 461 5.46 -15.07 23.12
N HIS A 462 4.42 -15.23 23.95
CA HIS A 462 4.41 -14.78 25.34
C HIS A 462 4.89 -15.86 26.34
N ASP A 463 5.24 -17.06 25.87
CA ASP A 463 5.84 -18.12 26.69
C ASP A 463 7.33 -17.81 26.95
N ARG A 464 7.59 -17.11 28.06
CA ARG A 464 8.94 -16.67 28.42
C ARG A 464 9.95 -17.81 28.59
N PRO A 465 9.62 -18.94 29.27
CA PRO A 465 10.49 -20.11 29.30
C PRO A 465 10.90 -20.60 27.91
N ARG A 466 9.94 -20.71 26.98
CA ARG A 466 10.21 -21.18 25.62
C ARG A 466 11.08 -20.21 24.82
N VAL A 467 10.85 -18.90 24.97
CA VAL A 467 11.72 -17.85 24.38
C VAL A 467 13.15 -17.96 24.90
N ALA A 468 13.34 -18.17 26.20
CA ALA A 468 14.66 -18.34 26.81
C ALA A 468 15.35 -19.63 26.36
N GLU A 469 14.62 -20.74 26.22
CA GLU A 469 15.15 -22.00 25.69
C GLU A 469 15.60 -21.86 24.24
N ALA A 470 14.79 -21.22 23.39
CA ALA A 470 15.15 -20.95 22.00
C ALA A 470 16.38 -20.04 21.88
N ALA A 471 16.47 -19.02 22.73
CA ALA A 471 17.64 -18.15 22.81
C ALA A 471 18.90 -18.91 23.26
N LEU A 472 18.77 -19.84 24.22
CA LEU A 472 19.88 -20.66 24.70
C LEU A 472 20.41 -21.58 23.59
N LEU A 473 19.51 -22.28 22.88
CA LEU A 473 19.83 -23.17 21.76
C LEU A 473 20.56 -22.43 20.62
N ALA A 474 20.25 -21.15 20.41
CA ALA A 474 20.87 -20.32 19.40
C ALA A 474 22.11 -19.54 19.90
N GLY A 475 22.52 -19.71 21.17
CA GLY A 475 23.62 -18.98 21.77
C GLY A 475 23.34 -17.48 21.94
N ALA A 476 22.08 -17.06 21.98
CA ALA A 476 21.64 -15.69 22.13
C ALA A 476 21.37 -15.28 23.59
N ASP A 477 21.05 -16.23 24.47
CA ASP A 477 20.59 -15.95 25.83
C ASP A 477 21.55 -15.04 26.63
N ALA A 478 22.85 -15.34 26.64
CA ALA A 478 23.83 -14.59 27.42
C ALA A 478 23.83 -13.09 27.10
N PHE A 479 24.02 -12.72 25.83
CA PHE A 479 24.08 -11.30 25.47
C PHE A 479 22.71 -10.61 25.54
N LEU A 480 21.61 -11.36 25.40
CA LEU A 480 20.27 -10.80 25.51
C LEU A 480 19.92 -10.45 26.96
N ARG A 481 20.40 -11.23 27.94
CA ARG A 481 20.27 -10.91 29.37
C ARG A 481 21.07 -9.68 29.77
N ASP A 482 22.22 -9.47 29.13
CA ASP A 482 23.11 -8.32 29.38
C ASP A 482 22.58 -7.00 28.79
N LEU A 483 21.49 -7.03 28.01
CA LEU A 483 20.86 -5.81 27.52
C LEU A 483 20.18 -5.02 28.66
N PRO A 484 20.01 -3.69 28.52
CA PRO A 484 19.49 -2.83 29.59
C PRO A 484 18.15 -3.27 30.21
N ALA A 485 17.26 -3.87 29.40
CA ALA A 485 15.98 -4.44 29.85
C ALA A 485 15.88 -5.95 29.56
N GLY A 486 17.02 -6.63 29.43
CA GLY A 486 17.08 -8.03 29.05
C GLY A 486 16.30 -8.32 27.76
N TYR A 487 15.46 -9.35 27.80
CA TYR A 487 14.59 -9.75 26.69
C TYR A 487 13.53 -8.70 26.28
N ASP A 488 13.19 -7.75 27.16
CA ASP A 488 12.22 -6.69 26.86
C ASP A 488 12.88 -5.47 26.19
N THR A 489 14.19 -5.54 25.92
CA THR A 489 14.91 -4.47 25.24
C THR A 489 14.42 -4.31 23.80
N MET A 490 13.94 -3.11 23.45
CA MET A 490 13.62 -2.72 22.08
C MET A 490 14.86 -2.79 21.18
N LEU A 491 14.81 -3.59 20.11
CA LEU A 491 15.93 -3.78 19.18
C LEU A 491 15.90 -2.79 18.00
N SER A 492 15.48 -1.56 18.25
CA SER A 492 15.28 -0.51 17.24
C SER A 492 15.93 0.82 17.66
N ARG A 493 16.30 1.65 16.68
CA ARG A 493 16.57 3.09 16.92
C ARG A 493 15.48 4.01 16.35
N VAL A 494 14.49 3.44 15.68
CA VAL A 494 13.37 4.18 15.09
C VAL A 494 12.30 4.40 16.15
N PHE A 495 12.09 3.41 17.01
CA PHE A 495 11.12 3.46 18.11
C PHE A 495 11.83 3.61 19.46
N PHE A 496 11.16 4.31 20.39
CA PHE A 496 11.63 4.46 21.76
C PHE A 496 11.42 3.16 22.55
N ALA A 497 12.25 2.93 23.57
CA ALA A 497 12.15 1.75 24.43
C ALA A 497 10.81 1.69 25.19
N ASN A 498 10.21 2.85 25.50
CA ASN A 498 8.85 2.97 26.01
C ASN A 498 8.10 4.06 25.23
N GLU A 499 7.07 3.68 24.47
CA GLU A 499 6.24 4.63 23.71
C GLU A 499 5.49 5.63 24.60
N ARG A 500 5.28 5.32 25.89
CA ARG A 500 4.54 6.18 26.83
C ARG A 500 5.41 7.29 27.42
N ASP A 501 6.67 7.01 27.68
CA ASP A 501 7.57 7.94 28.39
C ASP A 501 8.58 8.62 27.45
N GLY A 502 8.78 8.10 26.23
CA GLY A 502 9.64 8.73 25.21
C GLY A 502 11.14 8.75 25.54
N GLU A 503 11.54 8.08 26.63
CA GLU A 503 12.93 8.03 27.10
C GLU A 503 13.60 6.70 26.73
N GLY A 504 14.86 6.78 26.29
CA GLY A 504 15.69 5.63 25.92
C GLY A 504 15.62 5.25 24.43
N ALA A 505 16.75 5.38 23.73
CA ALA A 505 16.91 4.78 22.41
C ALA A 505 17.07 3.26 22.55
N GLY A 506 16.36 2.47 21.76
CA GLY A 506 16.57 1.03 21.75
C GLY A 506 17.97 0.63 21.27
N THR A 507 18.33 -0.63 21.50
CA THR A 507 19.68 -1.15 21.24
C THR A 507 19.75 -1.76 19.84
N ILE A 508 20.84 -1.52 19.10
CA ILE A 508 21.09 -2.25 17.84
C ILE A 508 22.08 -3.36 18.11
N LEU A 509 21.70 -4.58 17.74
CA LEU A 509 22.58 -5.73 17.78
C LEU A 509 23.60 -5.71 16.62
N SER A 510 24.76 -6.32 16.84
CA SER A 510 25.72 -6.61 15.76
C SER A 510 25.14 -7.60 14.75
N GLY A 511 25.74 -7.72 13.57
CA GLY A 511 25.29 -8.65 12.54
C GLY A 511 25.19 -10.10 13.05
N GLY A 512 26.24 -10.57 13.73
CA GLY A 512 26.27 -11.92 14.32
C GLY A 512 25.29 -12.11 15.49
N GLN A 513 25.04 -11.08 16.31
CA GLN A 513 24.00 -11.15 17.35
C GLN A 513 22.60 -11.27 16.71
N TRP A 514 22.32 -10.49 15.68
CA TRP A 514 21.08 -10.54 14.92
C TRP A 514 20.85 -11.91 14.26
N GLN A 515 21.91 -12.53 13.75
CA GLN A 515 21.84 -13.89 13.21
C GLN A 515 21.47 -14.92 14.28
N ARG A 516 22.04 -14.82 15.49
CA ARG A 516 21.66 -15.68 16.62
C ARG A 516 20.20 -15.47 17.04
N VAL A 517 19.68 -14.24 16.99
CA VAL A 517 18.25 -13.96 17.22
C VAL A 517 17.37 -14.60 16.13
N ALA A 518 17.77 -14.52 14.85
CA ALA A 518 17.06 -15.17 13.75
C ALA A 518 17.09 -16.70 13.87
N LEU A 519 18.19 -17.26 14.37
CA LEU A 519 18.32 -18.68 14.67
C LEU A 519 17.39 -19.10 15.81
N ALA A 520 17.36 -18.33 16.91
CA ALA A 520 16.41 -18.54 18.02
C ALA A 520 14.96 -18.53 17.51
N ARG A 521 14.62 -17.59 16.63
CA ARG A 521 13.30 -17.52 15.96
C ARG A 521 12.97 -18.82 15.22
N SER A 522 13.94 -19.42 14.52
CA SER A 522 13.69 -20.66 13.76
C SER A 522 13.40 -21.89 14.62
N VAL A 523 13.89 -21.91 15.87
CA VAL A 523 13.73 -23.04 16.81
C VAL A 523 12.62 -22.81 17.83
N MET A 524 11.90 -21.68 17.76
CA MET A 524 10.75 -21.45 18.62
C MET A 524 9.70 -22.54 18.46
N ARG A 525 9.47 -23.05 17.25
CA ARG A 525 8.54 -24.17 17.01
C ARG A 525 9.17 -25.50 17.40
N THR A 526 8.68 -26.07 18.50
CA THR A 526 9.18 -27.34 19.04
C THR A 526 8.68 -28.55 18.26
N ASP A 527 7.55 -28.41 17.56
CA ASP A 527 6.91 -29.45 16.74
C ASP A 527 7.21 -29.31 15.23
N ALA A 528 8.21 -28.50 14.87
CA ALA A 528 8.67 -28.39 13.49
C ALA A 528 9.32 -29.70 13.02
N ASP A 529 8.75 -30.31 11.98
CA ASP A 529 9.21 -31.54 11.36
C ASP A 529 10.45 -31.32 10.46
N LEU A 530 10.62 -30.11 9.91
CA LEU A 530 11.74 -29.74 9.04
C LEU A 530 12.41 -28.45 9.52
N LEU A 531 13.73 -28.50 9.72
CA LEU A 531 14.57 -27.33 9.95
C LEU A 531 15.34 -26.92 8.68
N ILE A 532 15.12 -25.71 8.19
CA ILE A 532 15.82 -25.13 7.04
C ILE A 532 16.85 -24.12 7.56
N LEU A 533 18.13 -24.34 7.25
CA LEU A 533 19.23 -23.45 7.67
C LEU A 533 19.98 -22.95 6.44
N ASP A 534 19.66 -21.74 5.99
CA ASP A 534 20.32 -21.07 4.87
C ASP A 534 21.40 -20.12 5.39
N GLU A 535 22.66 -20.54 5.28
CA GLU A 535 23.85 -19.86 5.78
C GLU A 535 23.77 -19.42 7.26
N PRO A 536 23.56 -20.35 8.22
CA PRO A 536 23.25 -20.01 9.61
C PRO A 536 24.42 -19.38 10.40
N SER A 537 25.66 -19.36 9.87
CA SER A 537 26.84 -18.79 10.52
C SER A 537 27.47 -17.59 9.80
N SER A 538 26.82 -17.05 8.76
CA SER A 538 27.27 -15.87 8.00
C SER A 538 27.37 -14.60 8.87
N GLY A 539 28.59 -14.23 9.26
CA GLY A 539 28.86 -13.01 10.03
C GLY A 539 29.10 -13.25 11.53
N LEU A 540 29.22 -14.51 11.94
CA LEU A 540 29.77 -14.91 13.24
C LEU A 540 31.30 -14.91 13.20
N ASP A 541 31.91 -14.60 14.35
CA ASP A 541 33.33 -14.90 14.58
C ASP A 541 33.54 -16.41 14.75
N ALA A 542 34.80 -16.86 14.68
CA ALA A 542 35.12 -18.30 14.69
C ALA A 542 34.67 -19.02 15.96
N ARG A 543 34.69 -18.35 17.13
CA ARG A 543 34.30 -18.95 18.40
C ARG A 543 32.78 -19.10 18.48
N ALA A 544 32.05 -18.03 18.18
CA ALA A 544 30.59 -18.03 18.13
C ALA A 544 30.07 -19.00 17.05
N GLU A 545 30.75 -19.09 15.91
CA GLU A 545 30.44 -20.07 14.86
C GLU A 545 30.58 -21.51 15.37
N HIS A 546 31.66 -21.83 16.08
CA HIS A 546 31.86 -23.15 16.66
C HIS A 546 30.77 -23.51 17.68
N GLU A 547 30.48 -22.60 18.62
CA GLU A 547 29.46 -22.78 19.66
C GLU A 547 28.06 -23.01 19.04
N VAL A 548 27.68 -22.18 18.06
CA VAL A 548 26.40 -22.30 17.35
C VAL A 548 26.33 -23.59 16.53
N HIS A 549 27.39 -23.97 15.81
CA HIS A 549 27.41 -25.23 15.07
C HIS A 549 27.30 -26.45 15.98
N ALA A 550 27.94 -26.43 17.15
CA ALA A 550 27.84 -27.52 18.13
C ALA A 550 26.41 -27.66 18.67
N ALA A 551 25.79 -26.54 19.06
CA ALA A 551 24.41 -26.52 19.55
C ALA A 551 23.42 -26.98 18.47
N LEU A 552 23.54 -26.46 17.24
CA LEU A 552 22.68 -26.88 16.13
C LEU A 552 22.89 -28.32 15.72
N ARG A 553 24.12 -28.83 15.77
CA ARG A 553 24.38 -30.26 15.54
C ARG A 553 23.65 -31.11 16.57
N ALA A 554 23.71 -30.76 17.85
CA ALA A 554 22.98 -31.48 18.90
C ALA A 554 21.46 -31.41 18.68
N TYR A 555 20.93 -30.22 18.38
CA TYR A 555 19.49 -30.00 18.15
C TYR A 555 18.94 -30.78 16.94
N ARG A 556 19.74 -30.88 15.86
CA ARG A 556 19.34 -31.56 14.62
C ARG A 556 19.41 -33.08 14.69
N ARG A 557 20.10 -33.68 15.68
CA ARG A 557 20.22 -35.15 15.75
C ARG A 557 18.84 -35.80 15.82
N GLY A 558 18.56 -36.70 14.88
CA GLY A 558 17.27 -37.38 14.76
C GLY A 558 16.13 -36.51 14.24
N ARG A 559 16.41 -35.29 13.77
CA ARG A 559 15.44 -34.38 13.15
C ARG A 559 15.76 -34.17 11.67
N THR A 560 14.73 -33.98 10.88
CA THR A 560 14.89 -33.70 9.45
C THR A 560 15.39 -32.27 9.26
N SER A 561 16.49 -32.09 8.53
CA SER A 561 17.02 -30.75 8.24
C SER A 561 17.59 -30.60 6.84
N LEU A 562 17.40 -29.40 6.26
CA LEU A 562 17.99 -28.99 5.00
C LEU A 562 18.99 -27.86 5.27
N LEU A 563 20.26 -28.11 5.00
CA LEU A 563 21.37 -27.20 5.26
C LEU A 563 21.85 -26.61 3.95
N ILE A 564 21.85 -25.29 3.83
CA ILE A 564 22.43 -24.60 2.68
C ILE A 564 23.58 -23.77 3.20
N SER A 565 24.76 -24.02 2.62
CA SER A 565 25.94 -23.27 3.01
C SER A 565 26.91 -23.23 1.86
N HIS A 566 27.52 -22.08 1.65
CA HIS A 566 28.78 -22.03 0.91
C HIS A 566 29.93 -22.54 1.77
N ARG A 567 29.86 -22.49 3.12
CA ARG A 567 30.89 -22.98 4.03
C ARG A 567 30.80 -24.49 4.18
N LEU A 568 31.72 -25.20 3.52
CA LEU A 568 31.66 -26.65 3.41
C LEU A 568 31.90 -27.37 4.74
N GLY A 569 32.58 -26.73 5.69
CA GLY A 569 32.72 -27.24 7.06
C GLY A 569 31.38 -27.49 7.76
N THR A 570 30.36 -26.66 7.48
CA THR A 570 29.00 -26.83 8.02
C THR A 570 28.27 -28.04 7.42
N LEU A 571 28.59 -28.38 6.17
CA LEU A 571 27.94 -29.47 5.44
C LEU A 571 28.63 -30.82 5.64
N ARG A 572 29.85 -30.83 6.19
CA ARG A 572 30.63 -32.05 6.44
C ARG A 572 29.87 -33.08 7.26
N ASP A 573 29.07 -32.61 8.21
CA ASP A 573 28.33 -33.46 9.15
C ASP A 573 26.89 -33.75 8.70
N ALA A 574 26.55 -33.42 7.46
CA ALA A 574 25.28 -33.84 6.87
C ALA A 574 25.36 -35.33 6.50
N ASP A 575 24.28 -36.07 6.77
CA ASP A 575 24.16 -37.49 6.40
C ASP A 575 24.20 -37.68 4.87
N ARG A 576 23.74 -36.67 4.14
CA ARG A 576 23.77 -36.64 2.67
C ARG A 576 24.02 -35.22 2.18
N ILE A 577 24.80 -35.10 1.12
CA ILE A 577 25.10 -33.84 0.44
C ILE A 577 24.60 -33.94 -0.99
N VAL A 578 23.92 -32.89 -1.45
CA VAL A 578 23.39 -32.72 -2.80
C VAL A 578 24.14 -31.55 -3.43
N VAL A 579 24.82 -31.81 -4.55
CA VAL A 579 25.58 -30.79 -5.28
C VAL A 579 24.75 -30.30 -6.46
N LEU A 580 24.43 -29.01 -6.46
CA LEU A 580 23.76 -28.31 -7.56
C LEU A 580 24.78 -27.58 -8.43
N ALA A 581 24.70 -27.82 -9.74
CA ALA A 581 25.42 -27.05 -10.75
C ALA A 581 24.54 -26.83 -11.99
N GLY A 582 24.52 -25.60 -12.52
CA GLY A 582 23.71 -25.25 -13.70
C GLY A 582 22.21 -25.54 -13.55
N GLY A 583 21.67 -25.51 -12.33
CA GLY A 583 20.27 -25.82 -12.04
C GLY A 583 19.93 -27.31 -12.02
N ARG A 584 20.92 -28.21 -11.93
CA ARG A 584 20.74 -29.66 -11.88
C ARG A 584 21.49 -30.26 -10.69
N VAL A 585 21.00 -31.39 -10.19
CA VAL A 585 21.77 -32.21 -9.25
C VAL A 585 22.85 -32.96 -10.03
N VAL A 586 24.12 -32.67 -9.75
CA VAL A 586 25.26 -33.30 -10.43
C VAL A 586 25.88 -34.42 -9.61
N GLU A 587 25.84 -34.32 -8.28
CA GLU A 587 26.39 -35.33 -7.38
C GLU A 587 25.52 -35.45 -6.12
N CYS A 588 25.49 -36.66 -5.55
CA CYS A 588 24.84 -36.93 -4.28
C CYS A 588 25.57 -38.04 -3.51
N GLY A 589 25.71 -37.89 -2.19
CA GLY A 589 26.29 -38.89 -1.29
C GLY A 589 26.73 -38.29 0.04
N ASP A 590 27.40 -39.07 0.86
CA ASP A 590 28.05 -38.59 2.08
C ASP A 590 29.33 -37.80 1.76
N HIS A 591 29.89 -37.11 2.76
CA HIS A 591 31.11 -36.33 2.63
C HIS A 591 32.28 -37.19 2.11
N ASP A 592 32.60 -38.29 2.80
CA ASP A 592 33.76 -39.12 2.48
C ASP A 592 33.65 -39.78 1.10
N GLY A 593 32.44 -40.17 0.67
CA GLY A 593 32.19 -40.71 -0.66
C GLY A 593 32.27 -39.66 -1.76
N LEU A 594 31.87 -38.41 -1.51
CA LEU A 594 32.03 -37.32 -2.47
C LEU A 594 33.49 -36.86 -2.60
N ILE A 595 34.23 -36.79 -1.49
CA ILE A 595 35.67 -36.48 -1.50
C ILE A 595 36.44 -37.55 -2.28
N ARG A 596 36.21 -38.84 -2.01
CA ARG A 596 36.88 -39.94 -2.74
C ARG A 596 36.59 -39.96 -4.23
N ARG A 597 35.41 -39.49 -4.66
CA ARG A 597 35.04 -39.39 -6.07
C ARG A 597 35.81 -38.31 -6.83
N GLY A 598 36.40 -37.34 -6.14
CA GLY A 598 37.20 -36.28 -6.78
C GLY A 598 36.40 -35.38 -7.73
N GLY A 599 35.08 -35.29 -7.54
CA GLY A 599 34.18 -34.52 -8.39
C GLY A 599 34.10 -33.03 -8.02
N THR A 600 32.99 -32.40 -8.41
CA THR A 600 32.65 -30.99 -8.16
C THR A 600 32.67 -30.67 -6.67
N TYR A 601 32.12 -31.56 -5.81
CA TYR A 601 32.16 -31.34 -4.36
C TYR A 601 33.61 -31.27 -3.82
N ALA A 602 34.45 -32.23 -4.23
CA ALA A 602 35.85 -32.29 -3.80
C ALA A 602 36.63 -31.06 -4.27
N GLY A 603 36.38 -30.59 -5.49
CA GLY A 603 36.96 -29.35 -6.02
C GLY A 603 36.55 -28.12 -5.22
N LEU A 604 35.25 -27.95 -4.94
CA LEU A 604 34.75 -26.86 -4.08
C LEU A 604 35.37 -26.91 -2.68
N PHE A 605 35.55 -28.12 -2.13
CA PHE A 605 36.16 -28.35 -0.81
C PHE A 605 37.63 -27.96 -0.77
N ALA A 606 38.41 -28.39 -1.76
CA ALA A 606 39.81 -28.03 -1.88
C ALA A 606 39.99 -26.51 -2.03
N LEU A 607 39.21 -25.87 -2.91
CA LEU A 607 39.26 -24.42 -3.12
C LEU A 607 39.01 -23.63 -1.83
N GLN A 608 38.06 -24.06 -0.99
CA GLN A 608 37.85 -23.42 0.30
C GLN A 608 38.98 -23.70 1.29
N ALA A 609 39.49 -24.93 1.33
CA ALA A 609 40.58 -25.31 2.22
C ALA A 609 41.89 -24.58 1.90
N ASP A 610 42.19 -24.36 0.63
CA ASP A 610 43.40 -23.64 0.20
C ASP A 610 43.42 -22.19 0.67
N GLY A 611 42.25 -21.51 0.67
CA GLY A 611 42.11 -20.17 1.24
C GLY A 611 42.42 -20.07 2.74
N TYR A 612 42.36 -21.18 3.49
CA TYR A 612 42.78 -21.25 4.89
C TYR A 612 44.23 -21.70 5.07
N ARG A 613 44.79 -22.45 4.10
CA ARG A 613 46.18 -22.91 4.15
C ARG A 613 47.18 -21.78 3.90
N ASP A 614 46.91 -20.90 2.93
CA ASP A 614 47.79 -19.77 2.59
C ASP A 614 47.90 -18.69 3.68
N ARG A 615 46.97 -18.63 4.64
CA ARG A 615 47.07 -17.74 5.81
C ARG A 615 47.93 -18.33 6.93
N SER A 616 48.06 -19.66 7.01
CA SER A 616 48.86 -20.31 8.04
C SER A 616 50.35 -20.33 7.71
N SER A 617 50.73 -20.31 6.43
CA SER A 617 52.12 -20.19 5.99
C SER A 617 52.68 -18.77 6.10
N ALA A 618 51.83 -17.74 6.08
CA ALA A 618 52.26 -16.34 6.24
C ALA A 618 52.47 -15.88 7.69
N GLU A 619 51.92 -16.60 8.68
CA GLU A 619 52.11 -16.30 10.12
C GLU A 619 53.24 -17.10 10.79
N VAL A 620 53.88 -18.03 10.07
CA VAL A 620 55.02 -18.83 10.59
C VAL A 620 56.39 -18.24 10.21
N ASP A 621 56.43 -17.32 9.24
CA ASP A 621 57.66 -16.64 8.78
C ASP A 621 57.71 -15.13 9.16
N ALA A 622 57.07 -14.72 10.26
CA ALA A 622 57.13 -13.35 10.80
C ALA A 622 57.81 -13.27 12.17
#